data_AF-A0AAV4ZIA5-F1
#
_entry.id   AF-A0AAV4ZIA5-F1
#
_cell.length_a   1.000
_cell.length_b   1.000
_cell.length_c   1.000
_cell.angle_alpha   90.00
_cell.angle_beta   90.00
_cell.angle_gamma   90.00
#
_symmetry.space_group_name_H-M   'P 1'
#
loop_
_entity.id
_entity.type
_entity.pdbx_description
1 polymer ?
#
loop_
_entity_poly.entity_id
_entity_poly.type
_entity_poly.pdbx_seq_one_letter_code
_entity_poly.pdbx_strand_id
1 'polypeptide(L)'
;MSFARTLLLAVAAGATLAAAPCGAAGSRTGRPACDALVVHEPRQIRDGLLEMSGPVLGKGPLAWTEEDFERIYRTVDFCDGVRDPSTNSIIRASTWRSNLDPAREAVLSAAAVLKDAETLRRDARTKAVVLPPCETLLEWSHDPRDFRNNSAAIFGRDVLDTPPGDFPLVMGYVKSCAPALFQIAKGRLKQREEDTQRRLQSVLDVYAAVDAAHAERRAGGNRPTDMLAYMDGRPVPAALASRRTQSLVRDLDRYAAARQRLPPDQIESMNREATVIAAEAKTRIETVWAEAVKERISRDIFSEQP
;
A
#
# COMPACT_ATOMS: atom_id res chain seq x y z
N MET A 1 34.85 27.93 14.94
CA MET A 1 34.86 28.28 16.37
C MET A 1 33.42 28.42 16.83
N SER A 2 33.03 27.65 17.86
CA SER A 2 31.92 27.92 18.80
C SER A 2 30.47 27.92 18.23
N PHE A 3 29.46 27.23 18.78
CA PHE A 3 29.31 26.53 20.06
C PHE A 3 28.32 25.36 19.90
N ALA A 4 28.63 24.25 20.56
CA ALA A 4 27.67 23.23 20.93
C ALA A 4 26.70 23.76 22.00
N ARG A 5 25.43 23.35 21.94
CA ARG A 5 24.56 23.29 23.12
C ARG A 5 23.53 22.17 22.98
N THR A 6 23.86 21.09 23.67
CA THR A 6 23.00 20.02 24.14
C THR A 6 21.76 20.59 24.85
N LEU A 7 20.57 20.04 24.59
CA LEU A 7 19.51 20.04 25.60
C LEU A 7 18.69 18.74 25.52
N LEU A 8 18.54 18.16 26.70
CA LEU A 8 17.90 16.89 27.02
C LEU A 8 16.36 16.93 26.87
N LEU A 9 15.81 15.73 26.75
CA LEU A 9 14.40 15.34 26.76
C LEU A 9 13.53 16.10 27.78
N ALA A 10 12.29 16.38 27.36
CA ALA A 10 11.12 16.25 28.22
C ALA A 10 10.02 15.50 27.46
N VAL A 11 9.75 14.26 27.90
CA VAL A 11 8.56 13.48 27.55
C VAL A 11 7.38 14.17 28.21
N ALA A 12 6.43 14.65 27.42
CA ALA A 12 5.10 15.00 27.89
C ALA A 12 4.08 14.20 27.05
N ALA A 13 3.72 13.03 27.59
CA ALA A 13 2.48 12.37 27.24
C ALA A 13 1.33 13.26 27.73
N GLY A 14 0.48 13.68 26.80
CA GLY A 14 -0.63 14.59 27.07
C GLY A 14 -1.12 15.16 25.76
N ALA A 15 -1.86 14.36 24.99
CA ALA A 15 -2.66 14.88 23.89
C ALA A 15 -3.77 15.73 24.49
N THR A 16 -3.47 17.02 24.64
CA THR A 16 -4.45 18.08 24.80
C THR A 16 -5.41 18.01 23.62
N LEU A 17 -6.70 17.78 23.92
CA LEU A 17 -7.78 18.19 23.03
C LEU A 17 -7.50 19.63 22.64
N ALA A 18 -7.32 19.88 21.34
CA ALA A 18 -7.04 21.19 20.80
C ALA A 18 -8.10 22.17 21.32
N ALA A 19 -7.67 23.10 22.18
CA ALA A 19 -8.44 24.26 22.56
C ALA A 19 -8.53 25.17 21.34
N ALA A 20 -9.68 25.16 20.67
CA ALA A 20 -10.05 26.23 19.75
C ALA A 20 -10.16 27.56 20.55
N PRO A 21 -9.81 28.70 19.96
CA PRO A 21 -9.82 29.98 20.67
C PRO A 21 -11.25 30.30 21.17
N CYS A 22 -11.33 30.65 22.45
CA CYS A 22 -12.52 31.09 23.13
C CYS A 22 -13.13 32.32 22.46
N GLY A 23 -14.11 32.11 21.59
CA GLY A 23 -15.31 32.93 21.60
C GLY A 23 -16.25 32.31 22.63
N ALA A 24 -16.81 33.09 23.55
CA ALA A 24 -17.87 32.64 24.44
C ALA A 24 -19.11 32.30 23.58
N ALA A 25 -19.12 31.12 22.98
CA ALA A 25 -20.33 30.51 22.46
C ALA A 25 -21.16 30.16 23.68
N GLY A 26 -22.19 30.96 23.96
CA GLY A 26 -23.17 30.64 24.98
C GLY A 26 -23.61 29.19 24.78
N SER A 27 -23.45 28.38 25.83
CA SER A 27 -23.86 26.98 25.80
C SER A 27 -25.31 26.91 25.34
N ARG A 28 -25.58 26.19 24.24
CA ARG A 28 -26.93 26.13 23.65
C ARG A 28 -27.90 25.49 24.63
N THR A 29 -27.43 24.49 25.37
CA THR A 29 -28.22 23.71 26.33
C THR A 29 -27.94 24.06 27.79
N GLY A 30 -27.01 24.99 28.07
CA GLY A 30 -26.47 25.21 29.42
C GLY A 30 -25.54 24.08 29.92
N ARG A 31 -25.25 23.08 29.07
CA ARG A 31 -24.36 21.94 29.35
C ARG A 31 -23.39 21.72 28.17
N PRO A 32 -22.12 22.16 28.26
CA PRO A 32 -21.17 22.08 27.15
C PRO A 32 -20.94 20.66 26.58
N ALA A 33 -21.00 19.63 27.43
CA ALA A 33 -20.89 18.23 27.00
C ALA A 33 -22.09 17.78 26.15
N CYS A 34 -23.28 18.32 26.41
CA CYS A 34 -24.48 18.03 25.62
C CYS A 34 -24.48 18.80 24.32
N ASP A 35 -23.98 20.04 24.30
CA ASP A 35 -23.85 20.84 23.07
C ASP A 35 -23.05 20.10 21.98
N ALA A 36 -22.04 19.31 22.37
CA ALA A 36 -21.26 18.47 21.46
C ALA A 36 -22.07 17.29 20.86
N LEU A 37 -23.05 16.74 21.59
CA LEU A 37 -23.91 15.66 21.08
C LEU A 37 -25.04 16.19 20.21
N VAL A 38 -25.60 17.35 20.57
CA VAL A 38 -26.76 17.94 19.90
C VAL A 38 -26.50 18.26 18.42
N VAL A 39 -25.25 18.57 18.07
CA VAL A 39 -24.86 18.87 16.69
C VAL A 39 -24.67 17.62 15.81
N HIS A 40 -24.80 16.42 16.38
CA HIS A 40 -24.60 15.16 15.67
C HIS A 40 -25.84 14.27 15.69
N GLU A 41 -26.16 13.68 14.54
CA GLU A 41 -27.20 12.66 14.45
C GLU A 41 -26.59 11.27 14.72
N PRO A 42 -27.14 10.46 15.66
CA PRO A 42 -26.59 9.15 16.00
C PRO A 42 -26.49 8.20 14.80
N ARG A 43 -27.44 8.31 13.87
CA ARG A 43 -27.46 7.53 12.62
C ARG A 43 -26.28 7.86 11.74
N GLN A 44 -25.94 9.14 11.58
CA GLN A 44 -24.81 9.57 10.77
C GLN A 44 -23.47 9.09 11.37
N ILE A 45 -23.34 9.13 12.70
CA ILE A 45 -22.16 8.56 13.39
C ILE A 45 -22.09 7.05 13.16
N ARG A 46 -23.19 6.33 13.37
CA ARG A 46 -23.27 4.88 13.11
C ARG A 46 -22.87 4.57 11.67
N ASP A 47 -23.47 5.25 10.70
CA ASP A 47 -23.26 4.98 9.28
C ASP A 47 -21.80 5.28 8.91
N GLY A 48 -21.22 6.40 9.37
CA GLY A 48 -19.79 6.69 9.17
C GLY A 48 -18.85 5.65 9.79
N LEU A 49 -19.19 5.11 10.97
CA LEU A 49 -18.42 4.03 11.60
C LEU A 49 -18.55 2.71 10.83
N LEU A 50 -19.76 2.34 10.40
CA LEU A 50 -20.01 1.11 9.65
C LEU A 50 -19.47 1.14 8.23
N GLU A 51 -19.44 2.32 7.61
CA GLU A 51 -18.80 2.55 6.32
C GLU A 51 -17.27 2.46 6.44
N MET A 52 -16.70 2.49 7.65
CA MET A 52 -15.25 2.47 7.88
C MET A 52 -14.53 3.52 7.03
N SER A 53 -15.17 4.68 6.85
CA SER A 53 -14.76 5.70 5.87
C SER A 53 -14.59 7.08 6.53
N GLY A 54 -13.44 7.71 6.27
CA GLY A 54 -13.12 9.04 6.79
C GLY A 54 -13.04 9.11 8.32
N PRO A 55 -12.75 10.30 8.89
CA PRO A 55 -12.75 10.49 10.33
C PRO A 55 -14.18 10.69 10.87
N VAL A 56 -14.58 9.90 11.86
CA VAL A 56 -15.80 10.10 12.66
C VAL A 56 -15.41 10.79 13.95
N LEU A 57 -15.96 11.99 14.19
CA LEU A 57 -15.58 12.85 15.32
C LEU A 57 -14.05 13.12 15.38
N GLY A 58 -13.42 13.27 14.21
CA GLY A 58 -11.97 13.51 14.09
C GLY A 58 -11.09 12.26 14.22
N LYS A 59 -11.68 11.08 14.38
CA LYS A 59 -10.96 9.81 14.55
C LYS A 59 -11.40 8.78 13.51
N GLY A 60 -10.44 8.15 12.82
CA GLY A 60 -10.75 7.08 11.87
C GLY A 60 -11.42 5.89 12.57
N PRO A 61 -12.48 5.27 12.01
CA PRO A 61 -13.27 4.21 12.64
C PRO A 61 -12.44 3.11 13.28
N LEU A 62 -11.41 2.62 12.59
CA LEU A 62 -10.55 1.52 13.06
C LEU A 62 -9.62 1.90 14.22
N ALA A 63 -9.50 3.19 14.54
CA ALA A 63 -8.76 3.66 15.70
C ALA A 63 -9.65 3.73 16.95
N TRP A 64 -10.97 3.59 16.83
CA TRP A 64 -11.89 3.63 17.96
C TRP A 64 -11.68 2.44 18.88
N THR A 65 -11.75 2.69 20.18
CA THR A 65 -11.60 1.71 21.24
C THR A 65 -12.89 1.58 22.04
N GLU A 66 -12.96 0.54 22.86
CA GLU A 66 -14.03 0.36 23.84
C GLU A 66 -14.25 1.62 24.70
N GLU A 67 -13.16 2.28 25.12
CA GLU A 67 -13.22 3.48 25.95
C GLU A 67 -13.89 4.67 25.23
N ASP A 68 -13.71 4.79 23.91
CA ASP A 68 -14.33 5.86 23.12
C ASP A 68 -15.86 5.69 23.11
N PHE A 69 -16.35 4.47 22.89
CA PHE A 69 -17.79 4.17 22.93
C PHE A 69 -18.37 4.39 24.33
N GLU A 70 -17.70 3.90 25.37
CA GLU A 70 -18.12 4.10 26.76
C GLU A 70 -18.12 5.58 27.18
N ARG A 71 -17.21 6.40 26.64
CA ARG A 71 -17.23 7.84 26.85
C ARG A 71 -18.46 8.48 26.22
N ILE A 72 -18.84 8.08 25.01
CA ILE A 72 -20.06 8.55 24.37
C ILE A 72 -21.29 8.10 25.15
N TYR A 73 -21.38 6.83 25.55
CA TYR A 73 -22.52 6.32 26.32
C TYR A 73 -22.73 7.06 27.63
N ARG A 74 -21.66 7.28 28.41
CA ARG A 74 -21.76 8.08 29.64
C ARG A 74 -22.21 9.52 29.39
N THR A 75 -21.72 10.14 28.31
CA THR A 75 -22.10 11.52 27.94
C THR A 75 -23.56 11.57 27.52
N VAL A 76 -24.01 10.60 26.74
CA VAL A 76 -25.38 10.47 26.26
C VAL A 76 -26.35 10.22 27.42
N ASP A 77 -26.01 9.34 28.37
CA ASP A 77 -26.83 9.10 29.55
C ASP A 77 -26.95 10.37 30.42
N PHE A 78 -25.84 11.09 30.59
CA PHE A 78 -25.83 12.37 31.31
C PHE A 78 -26.69 13.45 30.64
N CYS A 79 -26.80 13.40 29.30
CA CYS A 79 -27.56 14.35 28.50
C CYS A 79 -28.97 13.87 28.13
N ASP A 80 -29.43 12.73 28.67
CA ASP A 80 -30.76 12.21 28.36
C ASP A 80 -31.86 13.21 28.73
N GLY A 81 -32.80 13.42 27.82
CA GLY A 81 -33.89 14.40 27.97
C GLY A 81 -33.49 15.86 27.70
N VAL A 82 -32.20 16.16 27.46
CA VAL A 82 -31.76 17.49 27.06
C VAL A 82 -32.29 17.81 25.66
N ARG A 83 -32.93 18.96 25.53
CA ARG A 83 -33.51 19.45 24.28
C ARG A 83 -32.57 20.44 23.61
N ASP A 84 -32.37 20.27 22.31
CA ASP A 84 -31.75 21.27 21.45
C ASP A 84 -32.69 22.47 21.27
N PRO A 85 -32.31 23.69 21.69
CA PRO A 85 -33.13 24.86 21.46
C PRO A 85 -33.24 25.23 19.97
N SER A 86 -32.32 24.78 19.12
CA SER A 86 -32.26 25.17 17.70
C SER A 86 -33.05 24.23 16.78
N THR A 87 -33.07 22.93 17.06
CA THR A 87 -33.81 21.93 16.26
C THR A 87 -35.02 21.34 16.97
N ASN A 88 -35.22 21.67 18.25
CA ASN A 88 -36.23 21.07 19.12
C ASN A 88 -36.10 19.55 19.31
N SER A 89 -34.98 18.97 18.87
CA SER A 89 -34.66 17.56 19.05
C SER A 89 -34.32 17.28 20.52
N ILE A 90 -34.57 16.05 20.96
CA ILE A 90 -34.26 15.62 22.33
C ILE A 90 -33.21 14.52 22.24
N ILE A 91 -32.14 14.67 23.00
CA ILE A 91 -31.18 13.59 23.20
C ILE A 91 -31.91 12.47 23.94
N ARG A 92 -32.01 11.32 23.29
CA ARG A 92 -32.55 10.09 23.89
C ARG A 92 -31.44 9.06 23.97
N ALA A 93 -31.08 8.67 25.18
CA ALA A 93 -30.01 7.70 25.41
C ALA A 93 -30.26 6.36 24.72
N SER A 94 -31.51 5.90 24.74
CA SER A 94 -31.92 4.69 24.03
C SER A 94 -31.70 4.78 22.52
N THR A 95 -31.95 5.94 21.91
CA THR A 95 -31.77 6.14 20.45
C THR A 95 -30.29 6.15 20.09
N TRP A 96 -29.45 6.82 20.88
CA TRP A 96 -28.01 6.81 20.68
C TRP A 96 -27.41 5.40 20.82
N ARG A 97 -27.71 4.70 21.91
CA ARG A 97 -27.23 3.33 22.17
C ARG A 97 -27.64 2.35 21.06
N SER A 98 -28.93 2.30 20.71
CA SER A 98 -29.44 1.44 19.63
C SER A 98 -28.82 1.71 18.25
N ASN A 99 -28.34 2.92 17.98
CA ASN A 99 -27.62 3.22 16.74
C ASN A 99 -26.14 2.86 16.84
N LEU A 100 -25.49 3.10 17.97
CA LEU A 100 -24.05 2.90 18.11
C LEU A 100 -23.66 1.47 18.48
N ASP A 101 -24.51 0.69 19.14
CA ASP A 101 -24.19 -0.69 19.54
C ASP A 101 -23.79 -1.58 18.34
N PRO A 102 -24.52 -1.58 17.21
CA PRO A 102 -24.10 -2.35 16.03
C PRO A 102 -22.78 -1.85 15.43
N ALA A 103 -22.56 -0.52 15.45
CA ALA A 103 -21.32 0.07 14.97
C ALA A 103 -20.14 -0.28 15.89
N ARG A 104 -20.34 -0.27 17.21
CA ARG A 104 -19.36 -0.68 18.22
C ARG A 104 -18.91 -2.11 17.97
N GLU A 105 -19.84 -3.05 17.83
CA GLU A 105 -19.50 -4.45 17.58
C GLU A 105 -18.68 -4.62 16.30
N ALA A 106 -19.13 -4.03 15.20
CA ALA A 106 -18.45 -4.12 13.91
C ALA A 106 -17.05 -3.48 13.93
N VAL A 107 -16.92 -2.27 14.49
CA VAL A 107 -15.66 -1.53 14.58
C VAL A 107 -14.66 -2.23 15.47
N LEU A 108 -15.06 -2.68 16.65
CA LEU A 108 -14.15 -3.36 17.58
C LEU A 108 -13.72 -4.73 17.04
N SER A 109 -14.62 -5.45 16.35
CA SER A 109 -14.27 -6.68 15.64
C SER A 109 -13.21 -6.43 14.56
N ALA A 110 -13.43 -5.41 13.72
CA ALA A 110 -12.47 -5.02 12.68
C ALA A 110 -11.11 -4.58 13.26
N ALA A 111 -11.14 -3.75 14.31
CA ALA A 111 -9.94 -3.26 15.00
C ALA A 111 -9.15 -4.40 15.67
N ALA A 112 -9.83 -5.40 16.25
CA ALA A 112 -9.19 -6.57 16.83
C ALA A 112 -8.42 -7.38 15.77
N VAL A 113 -9.02 -7.56 14.59
CA VAL A 113 -8.41 -8.25 13.45
C VAL A 113 -7.22 -7.48 12.87
N LEU A 114 -7.25 -6.14 12.93
CA LEU A 114 -6.16 -5.27 12.49
C LEU A 114 -5.00 -5.17 13.47
N LYS A 115 -5.18 -5.59 14.72
CA LYS A 115 -4.19 -5.37 15.77
C LYS A 115 -2.81 -5.88 15.39
N ASP A 116 -2.73 -7.05 14.78
CA ASP A 116 -1.46 -7.67 14.38
C ASP A 116 -0.82 -6.93 13.20
N ALA A 117 -1.62 -6.54 12.20
CA ALA A 117 -1.15 -5.74 11.07
C ALA A 117 -0.64 -4.37 11.55
N GLU A 118 -1.36 -3.71 12.44
CA GLU A 118 -1.01 -2.39 12.98
C GLU A 118 0.19 -2.45 13.93
N THR A 119 0.39 -3.58 14.62
CA THR A 119 1.60 -3.84 15.41
C THR A 119 2.79 -4.01 14.47
N LEU A 120 2.67 -4.86 13.44
CA LEU A 120 3.70 -5.05 12.42
C LEU A 120 4.07 -3.72 11.74
N ARG A 121 3.07 -2.90 11.40
CA ARG A 121 3.25 -1.56 10.82
C ARG A 121 4.07 -0.64 11.73
N ARG A 122 3.75 -0.62 13.03
CA ARG A 122 4.44 0.21 14.03
C ARG A 122 5.86 -0.26 14.31
N ASP A 123 6.10 -1.56 14.30
CA ASP A 123 7.40 -2.16 14.62
C ASP A 123 8.36 -2.13 13.41
N ALA A 124 7.84 -2.02 12.19
CA ALA A 124 8.61 -1.99 10.95
C ALA A 124 9.37 -0.67 10.67
N ARG A 125 9.48 0.25 11.65
CA ARG A 125 10.04 1.62 11.50
C ARG A 125 11.48 1.72 10.95
N THR A 126 12.20 0.61 10.83
CA THR A 126 13.61 0.57 10.41
C THR A 126 13.82 0.16 8.95
N LYS A 127 12.76 -0.07 8.17
CA LYS A 127 12.88 -0.63 6.81
C LYS A 127 12.78 0.46 5.74
N ALA A 128 13.40 0.25 4.58
CA ALA A 128 13.44 1.26 3.50
C ALA A 128 12.07 1.47 2.82
N VAL A 129 11.10 0.61 3.18
CA VAL A 129 9.72 0.62 2.74
C VAL A 129 8.80 1.11 3.86
N VAL A 130 7.84 1.96 3.51
CA VAL A 130 6.79 2.43 4.43
C VAL A 130 5.61 1.48 4.35
N LEU A 131 5.15 0.96 5.49
CA LEU A 131 3.91 0.20 5.55
C LEU A 131 2.73 1.18 5.78
N PRO A 132 1.81 1.33 4.79
CA PRO A 132 0.69 2.26 4.91
C PRO A 132 -0.38 1.70 5.86
N PRO A 133 -1.40 2.47 6.26
CA PRO A 133 -2.63 1.90 6.82
C PRO A 133 -3.26 0.88 5.86
N CYS A 134 -3.86 -0.20 6.38
CA CYS A 134 -4.35 -1.32 5.56
C CYS A 134 -5.33 -0.87 4.47
N GLU A 135 -6.23 0.08 4.76
CA GLU A 135 -7.21 0.62 3.82
C GLU A 135 -6.59 1.22 2.56
N THR A 136 -5.35 1.71 2.65
CA THR A 136 -4.59 2.26 1.52
C THR A 136 -4.30 1.18 0.47
N LEU A 137 -4.21 -0.10 0.86
CA LEU A 137 -4.01 -1.21 -0.07
C LEU A 137 -5.17 -1.36 -1.07
N LEU A 138 -6.36 -0.82 -0.75
CA LEU A 138 -7.49 -0.79 -1.69
C LEU A 138 -7.25 0.17 -2.87
N GLU A 139 -6.28 1.08 -2.73
CA GLU A 139 -5.87 2.01 -3.78
C GLU A 139 -4.79 1.41 -4.69
N TRP A 140 -4.29 0.20 -4.41
CA TRP A 140 -3.30 -0.48 -5.24
C TRP A 140 -3.77 -0.59 -6.69
N SER A 141 -2.96 -0.14 -7.63
CA SER A 141 -3.20 -0.26 -9.06
C SER A 141 -2.00 -0.90 -9.72
N HIS A 142 -2.26 -1.88 -10.58
CA HIS A 142 -1.25 -2.54 -11.39
C HIS A 142 -1.79 -2.77 -12.80
N ASP A 143 -1.03 -2.31 -13.80
CA ASP A 143 -1.20 -2.71 -15.19
C ASP A 143 -0.22 -3.84 -15.51
N PRO A 144 -0.71 -5.09 -15.71
CA PRO A 144 0.15 -6.23 -16.01
C PRO A 144 0.78 -6.15 -17.41
N ARG A 145 0.24 -5.37 -18.34
CA ARG A 145 0.82 -5.21 -19.69
C ARG A 145 2.07 -4.35 -19.63
N ASP A 146 1.98 -3.20 -18.98
CA ASP A 146 3.11 -2.27 -18.89
C ASP A 146 3.99 -2.50 -17.65
N PHE A 147 3.61 -3.46 -16.80
CA PHE A 147 4.19 -3.67 -15.47
C PHE A 147 4.18 -2.41 -14.58
N ARG A 148 3.36 -1.43 -14.94
CA ARG A 148 3.20 -0.19 -14.19
C ARG A 148 2.40 -0.47 -12.94
N ASN A 149 2.81 0.11 -11.83
CA ASN A 149 2.11 -0.01 -10.57
C ASN A 149 2.35 1.25 -9.73
N ASN A 150 1.53 1.45 -8.70
CA ASN A 150 1.63 2.59 -7.79
C ASN A 150 2.33 2.25 -6.47
N SER A 151 3.24 1.26 -6.46
CA SER A 151 4.00 0.87 -5.24
C SER A 151 4.70 2.05 -4.57
N ALA A 152 5.29 2.97 -5.34
CA ALA A 152 5.92 4.16 -4.78
C ALA A 152 4.94 5.04 -3.98
N ALA A 153 3.68 5.13 -4.39
CA ALA A 153 2.65 5.89 -3.67
C ALA A 153 2.15 5.14 -2.43
N ILE A 154 1.96 3.82 -2.53
CA ILE A 154 1.40 2.99 -1.45
C ILE A 154 2.44 2.69 -0.37
N PHE A 155 3.66 2.33 -0.77
CA PHE A 155 4.72 1.82 0.09
C PHE A 155 5.91 2.78 0.22
N GLY A 156 5.82 3.97 -0.36
CA GLY A 156 6.89 4.98 -0.35
C GLY A 156 8.11 4.64 -1.23
N ARG A 157 8.08 3.50 -1.94
CA ARG A 157 9.18 3.02 -2.77
C ARG A 157 8.66 2.12 -3.89
N ASP A 158 9.29 2.23 -5.06
CA ASP A 158 8.96 1.36 -6.20
C ASP A 158 9.35 -0.10 -5.90
N VAL A 159 8.53 -1.04 -6.36
CA VAL A 159 8.78 -2.47 -6.18
C VAL A 159 10.11 -2.92 -6.80
N LEU A 160 10.52 -2.37 -7.94
CA LEU A 160 11.81 -2.70 -8.59
C LEU A 160 13.01 -2.17 -7.80
N ASP A 161 12.80 -1.15 -6.96
CA ASP A 161 13.83 -0.51 -6.13
C ASP A 161 13.76 -0.97 -4.66
N THR A 162 12.91 -1.96 -4.36
CA THR A 162 12.72 -2.49 -3.01
C THR A 162 13.91 -3.36 -2.60
N PRO A 163 14.52 -3.15 -1.42
CA PRO A 163 15.60 -4.00 -0.96
C PRO A 163 15.14 -5.46 -0.76
N PRO A 164 15.99 -6.46 -1.09
CA PRO A 164 15.68 -7.88 -0.89
C PRO A 164 15.14 -8.26 0.50
N GLY A 165 15.64 -7.61 1.56
CA GLY A 165 15.21 -7.88 2.94
C GLY A 165 13.80 -7.39 3.28
N ASP A 166 13.21 -6.54 2.43
CA ASP A 166 11.93 -5.88 2.69
C ASP A 166 10.75 -6.57 1.98
N PHE A 167 10.98 -7.41 0.95
CA PHE A 167 9.90 -8.16 0.28
C PHE A 167 9.09 -9.05 1.23
N PRO A 168 9.70 -9.86 2.13
CA PRO A 168 8.93 -10.68 3.08
C PRO A 168 8.11 -9.84 4.04
N LEU A 169 8.59 -8.65 4.41
CA LEU A 169 7.83 -7.73 5.26
C LEU A 169 6.58 -7.24 4.54
N VAL A 170 6.72 -6.74 3.32
CA VAL A 170 5.56 -6.22 2.55
C VAL A 170 4.56 -7.33 2.30
N MET A 171 5.00 -8.50 1.85
CA MET A 171 4.11 -9.64 1.63
C MET A 171 3.42 -10.11 2.91
N GLY A 172 4.15 -10.16 4.04
CA GLY A 172 3.58 -10.50 5.35
C GLY A 172 2.55 -9.47 5.82
N TYR A 173 2.82 -8.18 5.60
CA TYR A 173 1.93 -7.08 5.93
C TYR A 173 0.63 -7.10 5.11
N VAL A 174 0.73 -7.30 3.79
CA VAL A 174 -0.45 -7.40 2.92
C VAL A 174 -1.34 -8.58 3.34
N LYS A 175 -0.74 -9.72 3.69
CA LYS A 175 -1.46 -10.89 4.19
C LYS A 175 -2.16 -10.62 5.53
N SER A 176 -1.51 -9.92 6.46
CA SER A 176 -2.12 -9.59 7.75
C SER A 176 -3.25 -8.57 7.64
N CYS A 177 -3.21 -7.68 6.63
CA CYS A 177 -4.31 -6.74 6.35
C CYS A 177 -5.55 -7.39 5.71
N ALA A 178 -5.41 -8.54 5.05
CA ALA A 178 -6.47 -9.11 4.22
C ALA A 178 -7.83 -9.28 4.93
N PRO A 179 -7.90 -9.87 6.15
CA PRO A 179 -9.18 -10.06 6.84
C PRO A 179 -9.94 -8.75 7.12
N ALA A 180 -9.21 -7.69 7.48
CA ALA A 180 -9.80 -6.39 7.74
C ALA A 180 -10.24 -5.67 6.46
N LEU A 181 -9.46 -5.82 5.39
CA LEU A 181 -9.79 -5.23 4.10
C LEU A 181 -11.08 -5.77 3.50
N PHE A 182 -11.40 -7.04 3.72
CA PHE A 182 -12.71 -7.58 3.33
C PHE A 182 -13.87 -6.91 4.06
N GLN A 183 -13.70 -6.64 5.36
CA GLN A 183 -14.72 -5.93 6.14
C GLN A 183 -14.87 -4.48 5.67
N ILE A 184 -13.74 -3.78 5.46
CA ILE A 184 -13.73 -2.40 4.95
C ILE A 184 -14.32 -2.33 3.54
N ALA A 185 -13.93 -3.21 2.62
CA ALA A 185 -14.42 -3.20 1.25
C ALA A 185 -15.92 -3.49 1.16
N LYS A 186 -16.43 -4.40 2.00
CA LYS A 186 -17.87 -4.71 2.12
C LYS A 186 -18.66 -3.51 2.65
N GLY A 187 -18.19 -2.87 3.72
CA GLY A 187 -18.87 -1.71 4.33
C GLY A 187 -18.77 -0.44 3.49
N ARG A 188 -17.55 -0.10 3.04
CA ARG A 188 -17.20 1.17 2.39
C ARG A 188 -17.51 1.21 0.91
N LEU A 189 -17.04 0.20 0.17
CA LEU A 189 -17.01 0.23 -1.29
C LEU A 189 -18.13 -0.60 -1.92
N LYS A 190 -18.89 -1.33 -1.08
CA LYS A 190 -19.86 -2.35 -1.50
C LYS A 190 -19.26 -3.29 -2.57
N GLN A 191 -17.94 -3.50 -2.46
CA GLN A 191 -17.19 -4.30 -3.41
C GLN A 191 -17.43 -5.77 -3.15
N ARG A 192 -17.31 -6.57 -4.21
CA ARG A 192 -17.32 -8.02 -4.06
C ARG A 192 -16.03 -8.44 -3.38
N GLU A 193 -16.12 -9.46 -2.54
CA GLU A 193 -14.96 -10.06 -1.89
C GLU A 193 -13.90 -10.48 -2.92
N GLU A 194 -14.35 -11.00 -4.07
CA GLU A 194 -13.50 -11.35 -5.21
C GLU A 194 -12.65 -10.19 -5.74
N ASP A 195 -13.19 -8.96 -5.79
CA ASP A 195 -12.45 -7.79 -6.26
C ASP A 195 -11.34 -7.41 -5.29
N THR A 196 -11.63 -7.49 -3.99
CA THR A 196 -10.68 -7.23 -2.92
C THR A 196 -9.57 -8.28 -2.92
N GLN A 197 -9.96 -9.56 -3.05
CA GLN A 197 -9.01 -10.67 -3.13
C GLN A 197 -8.11 -10.55 -4.36
N ARG A 198 -8.66 -10.23 -5.54
CA ARG A 198 -7.86 -10.03 -6.77
C ARG A 198 -6.86 -8.88 -6.61
N ARG A 199 -7.26 -7.79 -5.97
CA ARG A 199 -6.38 -6.65 -5.72
C ARG A 199 -5.23 -7.03 -4.78
N LEU A 200 -5.53 -7.69 -3.67
CA LEU A 200 -4.50 -8.13 -2.72
C LEU A 200 -3.57 -9.16 -3.33
N GLN A 201 -4.11 -10.11 -4.09
CA GLN A 201 -3.31 -11.09 -4.82
C GLN A 201 -2.39 -10.41 -5.83
N SER A 202 -2.85 -9.37 -6.54
CA SER A 202 -2.00 -8.61 -7.45
C SER A 202 -0.80 -7.95 -6.76
N VAL A 203 -0.96 -7.43 -5.53
CA VAL A 203 0.18 -6.90 -4.76
C VAL A 203 1.18 -8.02 -4.48
N LEU A 204 0.68 -9.16 -3.97
CA LEU A 204 1.52 -10.30 -3.61
C LEU A 204 2.27 -10.88 -4.82
N ASP A 205 1.59 -11.02 -5.96
CA ASP A 205 2.16 -11.56 -7.19
C ASP A 205 3.29 -10.66 -7.72
N VAL A 206 3.08 -9.34 -7.74
CA VAL A 206 4.10 -8.39 -8.20
C VAL A 206 5.32 -8.42 -7.28
N TYR A 207 5.14 -8.38 -5.96
CA TYR A 207 6.27 -8.44 -5.02
C TYR A 207 6.99 -9.79 -5.08
N ALA A 208 6.26 -10.91 -5.18
CA ALA A 208 6.87 -12.24 -5.28
C ALA A 208 7.66 -12.42 -6.58
N ALA A 209 7.14 -11.93 -7.71
CA ALA A 209 7.82 -12.01 -9.00
C ALA A 209 9.14 -11.21 -8.98
N VAL A 210 9.13 -10.00 -8.42
CA VAL A 210 10.33 -9.15 -8.33
C VAL A 210 11.34 -9.70 -7.32
N ASP A 211 10.91 -10.22 -6.17
CA ASP A 211 11.81 -10.87 -5.20
C ASP A 211 12.50 -12.09 -5.83
N ALA A 212 11.74 -12.96 -6.50
CA ALA A 212 12.27 -14.11 -7.22
C ALA A 212 13.29 -13.67 -8.28
N ALA A 213 13.00 -12.61 -9.02
CA ALA A 213 13.90 -12.07 -10.03
C ALA A 213 15.21 -11.52 -9.44
N HIS A 214 15.15 -10.84 -8.29
CA HIS A 214 16.35 -10.43 -7.56
C HIS A 214 17.13 -11.62 -7.00
N ALA A 215 16.46 -12.67 -6.54
CA ALA A 215 17.09 -13.89 -6.04
C ALA A 215 17.84 -14.63 -7.14
N GLU A 216 17.22 -14.81 -8.32
CA GLU A 216 17.87 -15.41 -9.50
C GLU A 216 19.10 -14.60 -9.92
N ARG A 217 18.98 -13.27 -9.96
CA ARG A 217 20.10 -12.39 -10.31
C ARG A 217 21.26 -12.48 -9.31
N ARG A 218 20.96 -12.59 -8.01
CA ARG A 218 21.98 -12.81 -6.97
C ARG A 218 22.67 -14.16 -7.11
N ALA A 219 21.92 -15.22 -7.41
CA ALA A 219 22.45 -16.57 -7.58
C ALA A 219 23.33 -16.72 -8.84
N GLY A 220 22.98 -16.02 -9.93
CA GLY A 220 23.73 -16.05 -11.19
C GLY A 220 25.10 -15.34 -11.15
N GLY A 221 25.30 -14.46 -10.17
CA GLY A 221 26.46 -13.58 -10.06
C GLY A 221 26.42 -12.49 -11.13
N ASN A 222 26.21 -11.24 -10.73
CA ASN A 222 26.16 -10.09 -11.65
C ASN A 222 27.48 -9.90 -12.39
N ARG A 223 27.60 -10.40 -13.62
CA ARG A 223 28.79 -10.16 -14.44
C ARG A 223 28.65 -8.81 -15.10
N PRO A 224 29.75 -8.04 -15.26
CA PRO A 224 29.72 -6.78 -16.01
C PRO A 224 29.25 -6.93 -17.46
N THR A 225 29.34 -8.14 -18.02
CA THR A 225 28.95 -8.47 -19.38
C THR A 225 27.47 -8.79 -19.55
N ASP A 226 26.75 -9.04 -18.45
CA ASP A 226 25.34 -9.44 -18.48
C ASP A 226 24.50 -8.33 -19.11
N MET A 227 23.59 -8.73 -19.99
CA MET A 227 22.71 -7.81 -20.68
C MET A 227 21.73 -7.15 -19.69
N LEU A 228 21.48 -5.86 -19.91
CA LEU A 228 20.51 -5.08 -19.16
C LEU A 228 19.47 -4.51 -20.13
N ALA A 229 18.20 -4.69 -19.79
CA ALA A 229 17.10 -3.98 -20.42
C ALA A 229 16.57 -2.91 -19.47
N TYR A 230 16.10 -1.80 -20.03
CA TYR A 230 15.60 -0.67 -19.27
C TYR A 230 14.15 -0.37 -19.62
N MET A 231 13.36 -0.04 -18.60
CA MET A 231 12.00 0.45 -18.73
C MET A 231 11.86 1.73 -17.91
N ASP A 232 11.51 2.83 -18.58
CA ASP A 232 11.43 4.16 -17.95
C ASP A 232 12.72 4.52 -17.18
N GLY A 233 13.89 4.23 -17.79
CA GLY A 233 15.21 4.54 -17.24
C GLY A 233 15.71 3.59 -16.16
N ARG A 234 14.98 2.52 -15.83
CA ARG A 234 15.31 1.59 -14.74
C ARG A 234 15.58 0.17 -15.25
N PRO A 235 16.56 -0.55 -14.68
CA PRO A 235 16.86 -1.89 -15.11
C PRO A 235 15.72 -2.84 -14.74
N VAL A 236 15.22 -3.60 -15.71
CA VAL A 236 14.18 -4.62 -15.50
C VAL A 236 14.85 -5.99 -15.46
N PRO A 237 14.62 -6.83 -14.45
CA PRO A 237 15.16 -8.19 -14.44
C PRO A 237 14.62 -9.07 -15.59
N ALA A 238 15.49 -9.87 -16.21
CA ALA A 238 15.11 -10.80 -17.29
C ALA A 238 14.14 -11.88 -16.80
N ALA A 239 14.23 -12.26 -15.53
CA ALA A 239 13.36 -13.24 -14.91
C ALA A 239 11.87 -12.86 -14.90
N LEU A 240 11.55 -11.57 -15.13
CA LEU A 240 10.16 -11.10 -15.29
C LEU A 240 9.62 -11.30 -16.72
N ALA A 241 10.48 -11.58 -17.70
CA ALA A 241 10.06 -11.94 -19.06
C ALA A 241 9.70 -13.43 -19.14
N SER A 242 9.13 -13.88 -20.26
CA SER A 242 8.83 -15.29 -20.52
C SER A 242 10.10 -16.15 -20.56
N ARG A 243 9.93 -17.46 -20.36
CA ARG A 243 11.03 -18.43 -20.47
C ARG A 243 11.73 -18.39 -21.84
N ARG A 244 10.98 -18.08 -22.91
CA ARG A 244 11.50 -17.94 -24.27
C ARG A 244 12.52 -16.80 -24.34
N THR A 245 12.15 -15.62 -23.84
CA THR A 245 13.01 -14.45 -23.76
C THR A 245 14.17 -14.65 -22.81
N GLN A 246 13.94 -15.26 -21.64
CA GLN A 246 15.01 -15.63 -20.71
C GLN A 246 16.06 -16.54 -21.35
N SER A 247 15.64 -17.52 -22.16
CA SER A 247 16.59 -18.42 -22.85
C SER A 247 17.47 -17.66 -23.83
N LEU A 248 16.86 -16.78 -24.63
CA LEU A 248 17.57 -15.97 -25.62
C LEU A 248 18.60 -15.04 -24.96
N VAL A 249 18.22 -14.39 -23.86
CA VAL A 249 19.12 -13.55 -23.04
C VAL A 249 20.28 -14.38 -22.49
N ARG A 250 20.00 -15.55 -21.90
CA ARG A 250 21.03 -16.43 -21.33
C ARG A 250 22.04 -16.93 -22.36
N ASP A 251 21.61 -17.19 -23.58
CA ASP A 251 22.51 -17.60 -24.65
C ASP A 251 23.44 -16.44 -25.06
N LEU A 252 22.93 -15.21 -25.20
CA LEU A 252 23.76 -14.02 -25.44
C LEU A 252 24.77 -13.79 -24.30
N ASP A 253 24.31 -13.83 -23.05
CA ASP A 253 25.18 -13.66 -21.89
C ASP A 253 26.27 -14.73 -21.83
N ARG A 254 26.00 -15.95 -22.30
CA ARG A 254 27.00 -17.02 -22.41
C ARG A 254 28.10 -16.68 -23.42
N TYR A 255 27.75 -16.20 -24.60
CA TYR A 255 28.74 -15.76 -25.61
C TYR A 255 29.55 -14.57 -25.10
N ALA A 256 28.88 -13.58 -24.49
CA ALA A 256 29.53 -12.41 -23.91
C ALA A 256 30.51 -12.79 -22.80
N ALA A 257 30.12 -13.69 -21.89
CA ALA A 257 30.97 -14.18 -20.81
C ALA A 257 32.18 -14.97 -21.34
N ALA A 258 32.00 -15.75 -22.42
CA ALA A 258 33.06 -16.47 -23.09
C ALA A 258 33.97 -15.57 -23.97
N ARG A 259 33.62 -14.28 -24.13
CA ARG A 259 34.26 -13.34 -25.07
C ARG A 259 34.32 -13.88 -26.50
N GLN A 260 33.31 -14.65 -26.89
CA GLN A 260 33.20 -15.21 -28.23
C GLN A 260 32.34 -14.30 -29.10
N ARG A 261 32.72 -14.12 -30.37
CA ARG A 261 31.83 -13.51 -31.36
C ARG A 261 30.67 -14.45 -31.65
N LEU A 262 29.49 -13.87 -31.85
CA LEU A 262 28.33 -14.64 -32.31
C LEU A 262 28.58 -15.10 -33.76
N PRO A 263 28.43 -16.40 -34.04
CA PRO A 263 28.46 -16.91 -35.41
C PRO A 263 27.36 -16.26 -36.29
N PRO A 264 27.57 -16.04 -37.60
CA PRO A 264 26.57 -15.40 -38.46
C PRO A 264 25.19 -16.07 -38.47
N ASP A 265 25.15 -17.40 -38.42
CA ASP A 265 23.91 -18.20 -38.31
C ASP A 265 23.18 -17.95 -36.98
N GLN A 266 23.93 -17.79 -35.89
CA GLN A 266 23.36 -17.46 -34.57
C GLN A 266 22.86 -16.03 -34.54
N ILE A 267 23.57 -15.08 -35.14
CA ILE A 267 23.13 -13.69 -35.27
C ILE A 267 21.77 -13.64 -35.98
N GLU A 268 21.64 -14.30 -37.12
CA GLU A 268 20.39 -14.33 -37.89
C GLU A 268 19.25 -14.99 -37.09
N SER A 269 19.52 -16.15 -36.52
CA SER A 269 18.56 -16.92 -35.72
C SER A 269 18.05 -16.12 -34.52
N MET A 270 18.96 -15.56 -33.71
CA MET A 270 18.61 -14.80 -32.51
C MET A 270 17.90 -13.48 -32.83
N ASN A 271 18.29 -12.79 -33.92
CA ASN A 271 17.61 -11.57 -34.35
C ASN A 271 16.19 -11.84 -34.89
N ARG A 272 16.02 -12.95 -35.62
CA ARG A 272 14.70 -13.42 -36.05
C ARG A 272 13.83 -13.75 -34.85
N GLU A 273 14.37 -14.49 -33.88
CA GLU A 273 13.66 -14.86 -32.67
C GLU A 273 13.23 -13.64 -31.85
N ALA A 274 14.14 -12.68 -31.65
CA ALA A 274 13.82 -11.40 -30.99
C ALA A 274 12.74 -10.62 -31.74
N THR A 275 12.71 -10.68 -33.07
CA THR A 275 11.66 -10.05 -33.87
C THR A 275 10.30 -10.70 -33.67
N VAL A 276 10.27 -12.04 -33.61
CA VAL A 276 9.03 -12.78 -33.32
C VAL A 276 8.53 -12.46 -31.92
N ILE A 277 9.41 -12.49 -30.90
CA ILE A 277 9.07 -12.13 -29.51
C ILE A 277 8.48 -10.71 -29.45
N ALA A 278 9.12 -9.73 -30.10
CA ALA A 278 8.62 -8.36 -30.12
C ALA A 278 7.25 -8.23 -30.81
N ALA A 279 7.02 -8.97 -31.91
CA ALA A 279 5.75 -8.95 -32.64
C ALA A 279 4.61 -9.62 -31.87
N GLU A 280 4.91 -10.64 -31.07
CA GLU A 280 3.95 -11.40 -30.26
C GLU A 280 3.83 -10.88 -28.82
N ALA A 281 4.60 -9.84 -28.45
CA ALA A 281 4.72 -9.34 -27.09
C ALA A 281 3.35 -8.88 -26.55
N LYS A 282 2.94 -9.49 -25.44
CA LYS A 282 1.73 -9.09 -24.69
C LYS A 282 2.03 -8.13 -23.55
N THR A 283 3.30 -7.96 -23.22
CA THR A 283 3.77 -7.09 -22.14
C THR A 283 4.93 -6.24 -22.61
N ARG A 284 5.06 -5.05 -22.03
CA ARG A 284 6.16 -4.12 -22.27
C ARG A 284 7.51 -4.71 -21.87
N ILE A 285 7.53 -5.57 -20.84
CA ILE A 285 8.73 -6.31 -20.42
C ILE A 285 9.29 -7.16 -21.57
N GLU A 286 8.42 -7.85 -22.32
CA GLU A 286 8.85 -8.61 -23.50
C GLU A 286 9.44 -7.71 -24.58
N THR A 287 8.77 -6.59 -24.86
CA THR A 287 9.23 -5.63 -25.86
C THR A 287 10.60 -5.08 -25.53
N VAL A 288 10.82 -4.58 -24.30
CA VAL A 288 12.12 -3.99 -23.92
C VAL A 288 13.25 -5.00 -23.92
N TRP A 289 12.98 -6.26 -23.58
CA TRP A 289 14.00 -7.31 -23.64
C TRP A 289 14.31 -7.74 -25.08
N ALA A 290 13.30 -7.85 -25.94
CA ALA A 290 13.50 -8.14 -27.35
C ALA A 290 14.29 -7.02 -28.06
N GLU A 291 14.02 -5.76 -27.72
CA GLU A 291 14.78 -4.61 -28.20
C GLU A 291 16.22 -4.63 -27.68
N ALA A 292 16.45 -4.90 -26.40
CA ALA A 292 17.79 -5.00 -25.82
C ALA A 292 18.62 -6.10 -26.48
N VAL A 293 18.02 -7.26 -26.80
CA VAL A 293 18.64 -8.34 -27.59
C VAL A 293 19.09 -7.84 -28.95
N LYS A 294 18.20 -7.17 -29.70
CA LYS A 294 18.50 -6.63 -31.03
C LYS A 294 19.61 -5.59 -30.99
N GLU A 295 19.57 -4.69 -30.01
CA GLU A 295 20.60 -3.68 -29.81
C GLU A 295 21.94 -4.33 -29.48
N ARG A 296 21.95 -5.37 -28.64
CA ARG A 296 23.18 -6.11 -28.32
C ARG A 296 23.77 -6.79 -29.55
N ILE A 297 22.97 -7.51 -30.33
CA ILE A 297 23.41 -8.15 -31.58
C ILE A 297 23.94 -7.11 -32.57
N SER A 298 23.23 -5.99 -32.74
CA SER A 298 23.66 -4.89 -33.60
C SER A 298 25.03 -4.35 -33.16
N ARG A 299 25.22 -4.12 -31.86
CA ARG A 299 26.54 -3.73 -31.33
C ARG A 299 27.60 -4.78 -31.64
N ASP A 300 27.33 -6.06 -31.45
CA ASP A 300 28.34 -7.11 -31.71
C ASP A 300 28.68 -7.24 -33.22
N ILE A 301 27.77 -6.89 -34.13
CA ILE A 301 28.02 -6.83 -35.59
C ILE A 301 28.88 -5.63 -35.97
N PHE A 302 28.51 -4.44 -35.46
CA PHE A 302 29.09 -3.15 -35.87
C PHE A 302 30.21 -2.66 -34.96
N SER A 303 30.46 -3.31 -33.83
CA SER A 303 31.64 -3.05 -33.02
C SER A 303 32.86 -3.54 -33.78
N GLU A 304 33.48 -2.63 -34.52
CA GLU A 304 34.93 -2.64 -34.68
C GLU A 304 35.51 -2.57 -33.26
N GLN A 305 36.08 -3.65 -32.75
CA GLN A 305 36.99 -3.51 -31.63
C GLN A 305 38.40 -3.30 -32.19
N PRO A 306 39.22 -2.43 -31.55
CA PRO A 306 40.63 -2.29 -31.86
C PRO A 306 41.40 -3.62 -31.75
#